data_AF-A0A932QR70-F1
#
_entry.id   AF-A0A932QR70-F1
#
_cell.length_a   1.000
_cell.length_b   1.000
_cell.length_c   1.000
_cell.angle_alpha   90.00
_cell.angle_beta   90.00
_cell.angle_gamma   90.00
#
_symmetry.space_group_name_H-M   'P 1'
#
loop_
_entity.id
_entity.type
_entity.pdbx_description
1 polymer ?
#
loop_
_entity_poly.entity_id
_entity_poly.type
_entity_poly.pdbx_seq_one_letter_code
_entity_poly.pdbx_strand_id
1 'polypeptide(L)'
;MTIDGDDAKDFDDAVSIKVSATGYELGVHIADVSNYVAPGTPLDRSAYERATSTYFPGTVLPMLPFNLSNNVCSLKPHVDRLTLSAIIRLSRGAEVLGYRFVPSVIRSVNRMTYTEVAGILANPLLAPDEATADNLRIMNELAKKLFQNRIKGGGLDFDLPEAKITTDSRGEPEKITRAERNDAHRLIEASRNC
;
A
#
# COMPACT_ATOMS: atom_id res chain seq x y z
N MET A 1 -5.30 -6.50 -4.09
CA MET A 1 -4.26 -6.01 -5.03
C MET A 1 -3.24 -5.23 -4.25
N THR A 2 -2.01 -5.08 -4.77
CA THR A 2 -1.03 -4.14 -4.20
C THR A 2 -0.97 -2.90 -5.11
N ILE A 3 -0.71 -1.73 -4.53
CA ILE A 3 -0.55 -0.47 -5.25
C ILE A 3 0.65 0.25 -4.66
N ASP A 4 1.74 0.31 -5.43
CA ASP A 4 3.05 0.74 -4.93
C ASP A 4 3.73 1.71 -5.90
N GLY A 5 4.92 2.21 -5.54
CA GLY A 5 5.76 2.96 -6.47
C GLY A 5 6.24 2.08 -7.64
N ASP A 6 6.49 2.69 -8.80
CA ASP A 6 6.94 1.96 -10.00
C ASP A 6 8.20 1.11 -9.73
N ASP A 7 9.12 1.64 -8.93
CA ASP A 7 10.41 1.03 -8.56
C ASP A 7 10.34 0.05 -7.37
N ALA A 8 9.16 -0.11 -6.73
CA ALA A 8 8.99 -0.94 -5.54
C ALA A 8 9.15 -2.44 -5.85
N LYS A 9 9.85 -3.16 -4.95
CA LYS A 9 10.12 -4.61 -5.07
C LYS A 9 9.62 -5.41 -3.86
N ASP A 10 9.43 -4.73 -2.75
CA ASP A 10 8.87 -5.12 -1.48
C ASP A 10 7.44 -4.58 -1.37
N PHE A 11 6.45 -5.46 -1.56
CA PHE A 11 5.03 -5.08 -1.45
C PHE A 11 4.53 -5.51 -0.07
N ASP A 12 4.48 -4.56 0.86
CA ASP A 12 4.19 -4.85 2.26
C ASP A 12 2.69 -4.90 2.55
N ASP A 13 1.89 -4.20 1.76
CA ASP A 13 0.44 -4.14 1.92
C ASP A 13 -0.33 -4.45 0.64
N ALA A 14 -1.48 -5.08 0.83
CA ALA A 14 -2.48 -5.28 -0.19
C ALA A 14 -3.84 -4.79 0.33
N VAL A 15 -4.69 -4.39 -0.60
CA VAL A 15 -6.03 -3.87 -0.32
C VAL A 15 -7.09 -4.67 -1.08
N SER A 16 -8.24 -4.85 -0.44
CA SER A 16 -9.44 -5.44 -1.03
C SER A 16 -10.68 -4.69 -0.58
N ILE A 17 -11.73 -4.68 -1.41
CA ILE A 17 -12.99 -4.05 -1.05
C ILE A 17 -14.15 -4.95 -1.45
N LYS A 18 -15.19 -4.97 -0.62
CA LYS A 18 -16.50 -5.53 -0.94
C LYS A 18 -17.58 -4.52 -0.63
N VAL A 19 -18.54 -4.37 -1.54
CA VAL A 19 -19.72 -3.55 -1.32
C VAL A 19 -20.85 -4.43 -0.80
N SER A 20 -21.57 -3.94 0.20
CA SER A 20 -22.79 -4.55 0.73
C SER A 20 -23.93 -3.54 0.70
N ALA A 21 -25.16 -4.00 0.97
CA ALA A 21 -26.32 -3.11 1.04
C ALA A 21 -26.14 -1.97 2.07
N THR A 22 -25.39 -2.22 3.14
CA THR A 22 -25.23 -1.31 4.29
C THR A 22 -23.95 -0.46 4.24
N GLY A 23 -23.05 -0.72 3.30
CA GLY A 23 -21.78 0.02 3.19
C GLY A 23 -20.66 -0.82 2.57
N TYR A 24 -19.48 -0.78 3.19
CA TYR A 24 -18.25 -1.37 2.64
C TYR A 24 -17.59 -2.33 3.64
N GLU A 25 -16.93 -3.35 3.12
CA GLU A 25 -15.92 -4.13 3.86
C GLU A 25 -14.57 -3.89 3.18
N LEU A 26 -13.69 -3.16 3.87
CA LEU A 26 -12.32 -2.86 3.44
C LEU A 26 -11.37 -3.84 4.11
N GLY A 27 -10.58 -4.56 3.31
CA GLY A 27 -9.49 -5.39 3.78
C GLY A 27 -8.15 -4.69 3.54
N VAL A 28 -7.38 -4.50 4.61
CA VAL A 28 -5.96 -4.11 4.54
C VAL A 28 -5.15 -5.30 5.00
N HIS A 29 -4.29 -5.81 4.14
CA HIS A 29 -3.56 -7.06 4.33
C HIS A 29 -2.06 -6.75 4.38
N ILE A 30 -1.45 -6.87 5.55
CA ILE A 30 -0.03 -6.57 5.75
C ILE A 30 0.77 -7.87 5.72
N ALA A 31 1.90 -7.90 5.04
CA ALA A 31 2.80 -9.05 4.99
C ALA A 31 3.14 -9.57 6.40
N ASP A 32 2.96 -10.87 6.62
CA ASP A 32 3.24 -11.48 7.93
C ASP A 32 4.75 -11.78 8.07
N VAL A 33 5.52 -10.73 8.30
CA VAL A 33 6.97 -10.81 8.55
C VAL A 33 7.26 -11.61 9.83
N SER A 34 6.38 -11.51 10.83
CA SER A 34 6.56 -12.14 12.15
C SER A 34 6.59 -13.67 12.08
N ASN A 35 5.92 -14.25 11.08
CA ASN A 35 5.99 -15.68 10.80
C ASN A 35 7.39 -16.14 10.37
N TYR A 36 8.21 -15.26 9.80
CA TYR A 36 9.57 -15.57 9.32
C TYR A 36 10.69 -15.06 10.24
N VAL A 37 10.40 -14.03 11.04
CA VAL A 37 11.36 -13.37 11.93
C VAL A 37 10.90 -13.56 13.38
N ALA A 38 11.28 -14.69 13.98
CA ALA A 38 10.90 -14.99 15.35
C ALA A 38 11.73 -14.15 16.36
N PRO A 39 11.12 -13.70 17.47
CA PRO A 39 11.82 -12.92 18.50
C PRO A 39 13.06 -13.63 19.05
N GLY A 40 14.13 -12.86 19.29
CA GLY A 40 15.39 -13.35 19.87
C GLY A 40 16.29 -14.11 18.89
N THR A 41 15.89 -14.26 17.63
CA THR A 41 16.75 -14.85 16.59
C THR A 41 17.85 -13.89 16.13
N PRO A 42 18.93 -14.37 15.48
CA PRO A 42 19.93 -13.48 14.88
C PRO A 42 19.32 -12.50 13.87
N LEU A 43 18.30 -12.96 13.14
CA LEU A 43 17.59 -12.14 12.16
C LEU A 43 16.79 -11.03 12.83
N ASP A 44 16.07 -11.34 13.91
CA ASP A 44 15.36 -10.36 14.74
C ASP A 44 16.30 -9.32 15.33
N ARG A 45 17.43 -9.75 15.93
CA ARG A 45 18.43 -8.81 16.44
C ARG A 45 19.00 -7.90 15.36
N SER A 46 19.33 -8.44 14.18
CA SER A 46 19.82 -7.61 13.07
C SER A 46 18.75 -6.64 12.54
N ALA A 47 17.48 -7.05 12.51
CA ALA A 47 16.38 -6.17 12.12
C ALA A 47 16.20 -5.05 13.15
N TYR A 48 16.26 -5.39 14.44
CA TYR A 48 16.19 -4.45 15.56
C TYR A 48 17.32 -3.42 15.52
N GLU A 49 18.55 -3.85 15.24
CA GLU A 49 19.71 -2.94 15.10
C GLU A 49 19.57 -1.97 13.92
N ARG A 50 18.96 -2.42 12.81
CA ARG A 50 18.72 -1.60 11.61
C ARG A 50 17.51 -0.68 11.74
N ALA A 51 16.53 -1.07 12.55
CA ALA A 51 15.24 -0.42 12.82
C ALA A 51 14.30 -0.22 11.60
N THR A 52 14.84 0.21 10.45
CA THR A 52 14.08 0.45 9.21
C THR A 52 14.96 0.25 7.98
N SER A 53 14.35 0.09 6.81
CA SER A 53 15.04 0.16 5.53
C SER A 53 15.41 1.61 5.24
N THR A 54 16.65 1.87 4.81
CA THR A 54 17.10 3.21 4.41
C THR A 54 17.09 3.33 2.90
N TYR A 55 16.31 4.29 2.38
CA TYR A 55 16.16 4.54 0.95
C TYR A 55 17.05 5.71 0.52
N PHE A 56 18.02 5.44 -0.34
CA PHE A 56 18.88 6.44 -0.98
C PHE A 56 18.46 6.60 -2.45
N PRO A 57 18.79 7.74 -3.10
CA PRO A 57 18.71 7.83 -4.55
C PRO A 57 19.48 6.67 -5.21
N GLY A 58 18.77 5.82 -5.96
CA GLY A 58 19.35 4.69 -6.70
C GLY A 58 19.67 3.42 -5.89
N THR A 59 19.56 3.40 -4.55
CA THR A 59 19.83 2.18 -3.76
C THR A 59 19.05 2.11 -2.45
N VAL A 60 18.86 0.90 -1.93
CA VAL A 60 18.17 0.65 -0.67
C VAL A 60 19.05 -0.21 0.22
N LEU A 61 19.23 0.20 1.48
CA LEU A 61 19.79 -0.63 2.53
C LEU A 61 18.64 -1.27 3.29
N PRO A 62 18.32 -2.55 3.05
CA PRO A 62 17.10 -3.13 3.60
C PRO A 62 17.28 -3.48 5.08
N MET A 63 16.19 -3.38 5.83
CA MET A 63 16.11 -3.86 7.22
C MET A 63 16.29 -5.37 7.30
N LEU A 64 15.67 -6.09 6.37
CA LEU A 64 15.70 -7.55 6.28
C LEU A 64 16.50 -8.00 5.06
N PRO A 65 17.03 -9.23 5.03
CA PRO A 65 17.64 -9.80 3.83
C PRO A 65 16.67 -9.75 2.64
N PHE A 66 17.18 -9.43 1.44
CA PHE A 66 16.37 -9.31 0.22
C PHE A 66 15.54 -10.57 -0.08
N ASN A 67 16.04 -11.75 0.26
CA ASN A 67 15.32 -13.01 0.09
C ASN A 67 14.04 -13.10 0.94
N LEU A 68 13.94 -12.34 2.03
CA LEU A 68 12.74 -12.21 2.83
C LEU A 68 11.89 -11.04 2.35
N SER A 69 12.45 -9.82 2.36
CA SER A 69 11.70 -8.60 2.03
C SER A 69 11.12 -8.63 0.62
N ASN A 70 11.95 -8.90 -0.39
CA ASN A 70 11.56 -8.79 -1.80
C ASN A 70 10.96 -10.10 -2.36
N ASN A 71 10.81 -11.14 -1.54
CA ASN A 71 10.34 -12.42 -2.02
C ASN A 71 9.28 -13.06 -1.15
N VAL A 72 9.67 -13.64 -0.01
CA VAL A 72 8.75 -14.48 0.78
C VAL A 72 7.70 -13.63 1.50
N CYS A 73 8.08 -12.44 2.00
CA CYS A 73 7.16 -11.50 2.62
C CYS A 73 6.40 -10.65 1.60
N SER A 74 7.07 -10.20 0.53
CA SER A 74 6.46 -9.39 -0.53
C SER A 74 5.21 -10.04 -1.11
N LEU A 75 4.11 -9.29 -1.14
CA LEU A 75 2.77 -9.70 -1.54
C LEU A 75 2.61 -9.81 -3.06
N LYS A 76 3.50 -10.60 -3.69
CA LYS A 76 3.56 -10.82 -5.14
C LYS A 76 2.23 -11.32 -5.71
N PRO A 77 1.86 -10.88 -6.92
CA PRO A 77 0.62 -11.30 -7.55
C PRO A 77 0.65 -12.80 -7.88
N HIS A 78 -0.53 -13.41 -7.87
CA HIS A 78 -0.78 -14.80 -8.24
C HIS A 78 -0.02 -15.85 -7.43
N VAL A 79 0.45 -15.52 -6.23
CA VAL A 79 1.05 -16.49 -5.30
C VAL A 79 0.43 -16.28 -3.93
N ASP A 80 0.23 -17.38 -3.20
CA ASP A 80 -0.32 -17.32 -1.85
C ASP A 80 0.71 -16.71 -0.89
N ARG A 81 0.23 -15.82 -0.02
CA ARG A 81 1.04 -15.06 0.93
C ARG A 81 0.36 -14.95 2.28
N LEU A 82 1.15 -15.15 3.33
CA LEU A 82 0.72 -14.96 4.71
C LEU A 82 0.62 -13.46 5.01
N THR A 83 -0.48 -13.08 5.64
CA THR A 83 -0.72 -11.69 6.04
C THR A 83 -1.37 -11.63 7.40
N LEU A 84 -1.12 -10.54 8.12
CA LEU A 84 -2.00 -10.08 9.18
C LEU A 84 -2.97 -9.06 8.56
N SER A 85 -4.27 -9.38 8.58
CA SER A 85 -5.28 -8.59 7.89
C SER A 85 -6.18 -7.83 8.86
N ALA A 86 -6.37 -6.54 8.61
CA ALA A 86 -7.43 -5.73 9.20
C ALA A 86 -8.65 -5.78 8.27
N ILE A 87 -9.74 -6.37 8.75
CA ILE A 87 -11.03 -6.38 8.02
C ILE A 87 -11.96 -5.39 8.69
N ILE A 88 -12.25 -4.30 7.98
CA ILE A 88 -12.94 -3.12 8.50
C ILE A 88 -14.30 -3.00 7.83
N ARG A 89 -15.37 -2.92 8.62
CA ARG A 89 -16.74 -2.66 8.16
C ARG A 89 -17.03 -1.17 8.28
N LEU A 90 -17.50 -0.58 7.19
CA LEU A 90 -17.75 0.84 7.05
C LEU A 90 -19.20 1.07 6.62
N SER A 91 -19.83 2.12 7.14
CA SER A 91 -21.13 2.58 6.66
C SER A 91 -21.02 3.17 5.26
N ARG A 92 -22.15 3.45 4.59
CA ARG A 92 -22.15 4.19 3.32
C ARG A 92 -21.50 5.58 3.42
N GLY A 93 -21.50 6.17 4.62
CA GLY A 93 -20.85 7.43 4.96
C GLY A 93 -19.37 7.31 5.31
N ALA A 94 -18.77 6.11 5.18
CA ALA A 94 -17.41 5.81 5.58
C ALA A 94 -17.14 6.00 7.09
N GLU A 95 -18.13 5.72 7.93
CA GLU A 95 -17.95 5.61 9.38
C GLU A 95 -17.59 4.17 9.75
N VAL A 96 -16.62 3.99 10.63
CA VAL A 96 -16.20 2.66 11.10
C VAL A 96 -17.30 2.05 11.97
N LEU A 97 -17.90 0.96 11.48
CA LEU A 97 -18.92 0.18 12.19
C LEU A 97 -18.31 -0.93 13.05
N GLY A 98 -17.09 -1.35 12.71
CA GLY A 98 -16.34 -2.35 13.45
C GLY A 98 -15.18 -2.90 12.63
N TYR A 99 -14.24 -3.54 13.29
CA TYR A 99 -13.08 -4.14 12.63
C TYR A 99 -12.66 -5.42 13.35
N ARG A 100 -11.84 -6.22 12.67
CA ARG A 100 -11.15 -7.37 13.28
C ARG A 100 -9.78 -7.55 12.64
N PHE A 101 -8.81 -7.96 13.45
CA PHE A 101 -7.50 -8.38 12.99
C PHE A 101 -7.45 -9.91 12.94
N VAL A 102 -7.01 -10.47 11.82
CA VAL A 102 -6.91 -11.92 11.64
C VAL A 102 -5.68 -12.30 10.83
N PRO A 103 -4.92 -13.34 11.24
CA PRO A 103 -4.01 -14.02 10.34
C PRO A 103 -4.79 -14.53 9.13
N SER A 104 -4.24 -14.36 7.94
CA SER A 104 -4.90 -14.76 6.71
C SER A 104 -3.92 -15.14 5.62
N VAL A 105 -4.43 -15.85 4.61
CA VAL A 105 -3.70 -16.14 3.37
C VAL A 105 -4.40 -15.39 2.24
N ILE A 106 -3.65 -14.57 1.51
CA ILE A 106 -4.15 -13.87 0.33
C ILE A 106 -3.42 -14.35 -0.92
N ARG A 107 -4.06 -14.15 -2.07
CA ARG A 107 -3.44 -14.26 -3.38
C ARG A 107 -3.73 -12.96 -4.14
N SER A 108 -2.75 -12.05 -4.19
CA SER A 108 -2.97 -10.76 -4.84
C SER A 108 -3.30 -10.96 -6.32
N VAL A 109 -4.37 -10.33 -6.80
CA VAL A 109 -4.81 -10.47 -8.20
C VAL A 109 -3.90 -9.66 -9.13
N ASN A 110 -3.57 -8.43 -8.75
CA ASN A 110 -2.75 -7.52 -9.55
C ASN A 110 -1.71 -6.84 -8.65
N ARG A 111 -0.50 -6.65 -9.18
CA ARG A 111 0.45 -5.61 -8.74
C ARG A 111 0.17 -4.40 -9.63
N MET A 112 -0.11 -3.26 -9.01
CA MET A 112 -0.32 -2.01 -9.74
C MET A 112 0.63 -0.93 -9.24
N THR A 113 0.93 0.05 -10.08
CA THR A 113 1.65 1.24 -9.66
C THR A 113 0.71 2.42 -9.42
N TYR A 114 1.16 3.41 -8.63
CA TYR A 114 0.39 4.65 -8.45
C TYR A 114 0.07 5.34 -9.79
N THR A 115 0.99 5.26 -10.75
CA THR A 115 0.82 5.83 -12.09
C THR A 115 -0.28 5.10 -12.86
N GLU A 116 -0.26 3.77 -12.86
CA GLU A 116 -1.27 2.93 -13.50
C GLU A 116 -2.66 3.18 -12.91
N VAL A 117 -2.77 3.18 -11.57
CA VAL A 117 -4.06 3.39 -10.89
C VAL A 117 -4.60 4.79 -11.17
N ALA A 118 -3.76 5.83 -11.14
CA ALA A 118 -4.19 7.18 -11.51
C ALA A 118 -4.70 7.24 -12.96
N GLY A 119 -4.03 6.54 -13.88
CA GLY A 119 -4.46 6.39 -15.27
C GLY A 119 -5.82 5.69 -15.37
N ILE A 120 -6.02 4.57 -14.67
CA ILE A 120 -7.28 3.82 -14.67
C ILE A 120 -8.43 4.64 -14.08
N LEU A 121 -8.19 5.39 -13.00
CA LEU A 121 -9.19 6.26 -12.39
C LEU A 121 -9.62 7.40 -13.34
N ALA A 122 -8.73 7.86 -14.22
CA ALA A 122 -9.03 8.85 -15.25
C ALA A 122 -9.70 8.25 -16.50
N ASN A 123 -9.27 7.04 -16.90
CA ASN A 123 -9.81 6.29 -18.03
C ASN A 123 -9.94 4.79 -17.66
N PRO A 124 -11.15 4.34 -17.28
CA PRO A 124 -11.40 2.96 -16.87
C PRO A 124 -11.03 1.89 -17.91
N LEU A 125 -10.94 2.26 -19.20
CA LEU A 125 -10.52 1.36 -20.28
C LEU A 125 -9.06 0.90 -20.19
N LEU A 126 -8.25 1.56 -19.35
CA LEU A 126 -6.86 1.16 -19.10
C LEU A 126 -6.75 0.03 -18.07
N ALA A 127 -7.85 -0.38 -17.43
CA ALA A 127 -7.84 -1.46 -16.46
C ALA A 127 -7.63 -2.82 -17.15
N PRO A 128 -6.98 -3.80 -16.47
CA PRO A 128 -6.82 -5.15 -17.00
C PRO A 128 -8.17 -5.87 -17.19
N ASP A 129 -9.17 -5.51 -16.38
CA ASP A 129 -10.51 -6.05 -16.41
C ASP A 129 -11.51 -5.09 -15.73
N GLU A 130 -12.81 -5.29 -16.00
CA GLU A 130 -13.89 -4.45 -15.48
C GLU A 130 -13.98 -4.48 -13.94
N ALA A 131 -13.77 -5.65 -13.33
CA ALA A 131 -13.85 -5.79 -11.87
C ALA A 131 -12.74 -4.99 -11.17
N THR A 132 -11.55 -4.93 -11.76
CA THR A 132 -10.44 -4.11 -11.29
C THR A 132 -10.77 -2.63 -11.41
N ALA A 133 -11.31 -2.18 -12.56
CA ALA A 133 -11.75 -0.80 -12.74
C ALA A 133 -12.79 -0.38 -11.68
N ASP A 134 -13.80 -1.23 -11.46
CA ASP A 134 -14.86 -0.97 -10.49
C ASP A 134 -14.34 -0.94 -9.06
N ASN A 135 -13.48 -1.89 -8.68
CA ASN A 135 -12.88 -1.91 -7.35
C ASN A 135 -12.08 -0.63 -7.09
N LEU A 136 -11.24 -0.19 -8.03
CA LEU A 136 -10.46 1.05 -7.90
C LEU A 136 -11.36 2.28 -7.79
N ARG A 137 -12.43 2.36 -8.59
CA ARG A 137 -13.41 3.45 -8.51
C ARG A 137 -14.08 3.50 -7.14
N ILE A 138 -14.58 2.37 -6.65
CA ILE A 138 -15.24 2.26 -5.33
C ILE A 138 -14.27 2.63 -4.22
N MET A 139 -13.03 2.14 -4.28
CA MET A 139 -11.99 2.48 -3.32
C MET A 139 -11.64 3.97 -3.33
N ASN A 140 -11.55 4.60 -4.50
CA ASN A 140 -11.30 6.04 -4.60
C ASN A 140 -12.46 6.88 -4.01
N GLU A 141 -13.71 6.48 -4.28
CA GLU A 141 -14.89 7.09 -3.68
C GLU A 141 -14.86 6.96 -2.15
N LEU A 142 -14.53 5.78 -1.64
CA LEU A 142 -14.40 5.54 -0.20
C LEU A 142 -13.26 6.39 0.40
N ALA A 143 -12.10 6.44 -0.24
CA ALA A 143 -10.96 7.23 0.21
C ALA A 143 -11.29 8.72 0.34
N LYS A 144 -12.05 9.28 -0.63
CA LYS A 144 -12.54 10.66 -0.57
C LYS A 144 -13.45 10.89 0.62
N LYS A 145 -14.34 9.95 0.94
CA LYS A 145 -15.22 10.04 2.12
C LYS A 145 -14.41 9.94 3.43
N LEU A 146 -13.48 9.00 3.53
CA LEU A 146 -12.59 8.85 4.68
C LEU A 146 -11.79 10.12 4.93
N PHE A 147 -11.22 10.70 3.86
CA PHE A 147 -10.51 11.97 3.94
C PHE A 147 -11.41 13.10 4.45
N GLN A 148 -12.62 13.26 3.88
CA GLN A 148 -13.57 14.28 4.33
C GLN A 148 -13.94 14.11 5.81
N ASN A 149 -14.17 12.88 6.27
CA ASN A 149 -14.46 12.60 7.67
C ASN A 149 -13.26 12.94 8.57
N ARG A 150 -12.04 12.60 8.15
CA ARG A 150 -10.80 12.95 8.85
C ARG A 150 -10.64 14.46 9.01
N ILE A 151 -10.85 15.24 7.94
CA ILE A 151 -10.76 16.70 8.00
C ILE A 151 -11.85 17.30 8.88
N LYS A 152 -13.10 16.83 8.77
CA LYS A 152 -14.20 17.25 9.66
C LYS A 152 -13.91 16.95 11.13
N GLY A 153 -13.20 15.87 11.41
CA GLY A 153 -12.73 15.49 12.74
C GLY A 153 -11.52 16.28 13.26
N GLY A 154 -11.05 17.30 12.53
CA GLY A 154 -9.90 18.12 12.92
C GLY A 154 -8.56 17.60 12.43
N GLY A 155 -8.54 16.60 11.53
CA GLY A 155 -7.33 16.13 10.89
C GLY A 155 -6.70 17.20 9.99
N LEU A 156 -5.37 17.23 9.95
CA LEU A 156 -4.59 18.13 9.10
C LEU A 156 -4.05 17.35 7.91
N ASP A 157 -4.01 17.98 6.73
CA ASP A 157 -3.36 17.43 5.53
C ASP A 157 -2.16 18.34 5.19
N PHE A 158 -0.97 17.85 5.51
CA PHE A 158 0.27 18.53 5.18
C PHE A 158 0.79 18.01 3.84
N ASP A 159 0.38 18.66 2.76
CA ASP A 159 0.87 18.37 1.41
C ASP A 159 2.23 19.06 1.18
N LEU A 160 3.26 18.58 1.89
CA LEU A 160 4.60 19.13 1.79
C LEU A 160 5.28 18.60 0.51
N PRO A 161 5.97 19.47 -0.25
CA PRO A 161 6.64 19.03 -1.46
C PRO A 161 7.84 18.16 -1.11
N GLU A 162 7.81 16.91 -1.55
CA GLU A 162 8.95 15.99 -1.47
C GLU A 162 9.79 16.07 -2.74
N ALA A 163 11.11 15.97 -2.60
CA ALA A 163 12.04 15.95 -3.73
C ALA A 163 12.24 14.51 -4.23
N LYS A 164 12.01 14.29 -5.52
CA LYS A 164 12.38 13.06 -6.23
C LYS A 164 13.69 13.31 -6.99
N ILE A 165 14.71 12.53 -6.68
CA ILE A 165 16.03 12.62 -7.31
C ILE A 165 16.21 11.43 -8.25
N THR A 166 16.47 11.70 -9.52
CA THR A 166 16.87 10.69 -10.52
C THR A 166 18.38 10.72 -10.66
N THR A 167 19.01 9.56 -10.63
CA THR A 167 20.46 9.40 -10.79
C THR A 167 20.78 8.73 -12.12
N ASP A 168 21.93 9.06 -12.70
CA ASP A 168 22.45 8.36 -13.87
C ASP A 168 23.02 6.97 -13.52
N SER A 169 23.57 6.28 -14.52
CA SER A 169 24.21 4.95 -14.35
C SER A 169 25.42 4.93 -13.40
N ARG A 170 26.01 6.08 -13.08
CA ARG A 170 27.14 6.24 -12.16
C ARG A 170 26.70 6.65 -10.76
N GLY A 171 25.39 6.89 -10.56
CA GLY A 171 24.82 7.34 -9.29
C GLY A 171 24.83 8.86 -9.12
N GLU A 172 25.19 9.62 -10.15
CA GLU A 172 25.21 11.09 -10.10
C GLU A 172 23.81 11.67 -10.30
N PRO A 173 23.36 12.68 -9.52
CA PRO A 173 22.06 13.30 -9.70
C PRO A 173 21.92 13.95 -11.09
N GLU A 174 20.99 13.45 -11.90
CA GLU A 174 20.66 14.01 -13.21
C GLU A 174 19.53 15.04 -13.12
N LYS A 175 18.53 14.75 -12.27
CA LYS A 175 17.33 15.58 -12.15
C LYS A 175 16.75 15.56 -10.74
N ILE A 176 16.26 16.71 -10.30
CA ILE A 176 15.46 16.85 -9.08
C ILE A 176 14.09 17.38 -9.48
N THR A 177 13.04 16.62 -9.19
CA THR A 177 11.64 17.03 -9.40
C THR A 177 10.86 17.02 -8.10
N ARG A 178 9.67 17.60 -8.10
CA ARG A 178 8.72 17.36 -7.00
C ARG A 178 8.09 15.99 -7.19
N ALA A 179 7.93 15.25 -6.10
CA ALA A 179 7.10 14.05 -6.10
C ALA A 179 5.64 14.45 -6.33
N GLU A 180 4.94 13.74 -7.21
CA GLU A 180 3.52 13.96 -7.45
C GLU A 180 2.69 13.10 -6.51
N ARG A 181 1.78 13.72 -5.77
CA ARG A 181 0.78 13.04 -4.96
C ARG A 181 -0.56 13.06 -5.68
N ASN A 182 -0.94 11.93 -6.26
CA ASN A 182 -2.16 11.78 -7.06
C ASN A 182 -3.27 11.01 -6.30
N ASP A 183 -4.42 10.79 -6.94
CA ASP A 183 -5.56 10.10 -6.33
C ASP A 183 -5.23 8.65 -5.89
N ALA A 184 -4.28 7.97 -6.54
CA ALA A 184 -3.85 6.62 -6.13
C ALA A 184 -3.10 6.65 -4.80
N HIS A 185 -2.25 7.66 -4.58
CA HIS A 185 -1.56 7.85 -3.28
C HIS A 185 -2.58 8.08 -2.17
N ARG A 186 -3.52 8.99 -2.39
CA ARG A 186 -4.59 9.30 -1.43
C ARG A 186 -5.47 8.08 -1.12
N LEU A 187 -5.74 7.24 -2.12
CA LEU A 187 -6.51 6.01 -1.96
C LEU A 187 -5.83 5.04 -1.00
N ILE A 188 -4.54 4.77 -1.20
CA ILE A 188 -3.76 3.88 -0.34
C ILE A 188 -3.57 4.48 1.06
N GLU A 189 -3.21 5.77 1.15
CA GLU A 189 -3.10 6.47 2.44
C GLU A 189 -4.41 6.42 3.24
N ALA A 190 -5.55 6.66 2.60
CA ALA A 190 -6.85 6.60 3.26
C ALA A 190 -7.19 5.17 3.71
N SER A 191 -6.83 4.17 2.91
CA SER A 191 -7.05 2.76 3.27
C SER A 191 -6.22 2.36 4.50
N ARG A 192 -4.96 2.82 4.58
CA ARG A 192 -4.06 2.55 5.72
C ARG A 192 -4.43 3.31 7.00
N ASN A 193 -5.04 4.48 6.87
CA ASN A 193 -5.43 5.35 8.00
C ASN A 193 -6.89 5.17 8.46
N CYS A 194 -7.60 4.18 7.93
CA CYS A 194 -9.01 3.92 8.23
C CYS A 194 -9.22 3.39 9.66
#